data_AF-A0AB39ZDI4-F1
#
_entry.id   AF-A0AB39ZDI4-F1
#
_cell.length_a   1.000
_cell.length_b   1.000
_cell.length_c   1.000
_cell.angle_alpha   90.00
_cell.angle_beta   90.00
_cell.angle_gamma   90.00
#
_symmetry.space_group_name_H-M   'P 1'
#
loop_
_entity.id
_entity.type
_entity.pdbx_description
1 polymer ?
#
loop_
_entity_poly.entity_id
_entity_poly.type
_entity_poly.pdbx_seq_one_letter_code
_entity_poly.pdbx_strand_id
1 'polypeptide(L)'
;MFGTGHNGSMDVHMKDSQEKEPVRLTDLPVEILEMVMSHLGLYHHKLLRMVSEDMKHINNSYIMHRHKCYEFAHREKPSESDREYGVRMMLQVIRCSTCYFADKDYESVLAISLLFFHDSVYQTVDHLSQFLVQFLFRLEDRVFKNPLQVRRLQYTLSLFSLLRQFRNFRILRFGSTPFHWTLEVELNNTFIGIINRNELTGGAYKRTYFMVIIAELLLHEKKNQNFSAQKEADGTLYTYGILPNSKAKRNSRLQLKFLVQGPQNLIDFLQDVITGKDDPSKPFNMPPESVFSGHITTRGLRGPQFVYNGDMDISILKFSELEDWSDSEASL
;
A
#
# COMPACT_ATOMS: atom_id res chain seq x y z
N MET A 1 -94.45 -20.70 -3.68
CA MET A 1 -93.29 -21.49 -4.13
C MET A 1 -92.06 -20.60 -4.06
N PHE A 2 -90.96 -21.21 -3.65
CA PHE A 2 -89.65 -20.65 -3.27
C PHE A 2 -88.82 -20.13 -4.45
N GLY A 3 -87.78 -19.35 -4.14
CA GLY A 3 -86.53 -19.27 -4.92
C GLY A 3 -86.16 -17.86 -5.38
N THR A 4 -85.55 -17.02 -4.54
CA THR A 4 -84.09 -16.83 -4.32
C THR A 4 -83.42 -15.93 -5.35
N GLY A 5 -82.80 -14.87 -4.83
CA GLY A 5 -82.19 -13.80 -5.59
C GLY A 5 -80.85 -14.15 -6.25
N HIS A 6 -80.49 -13.30 -7.19
CA HIS A 6 -79.16 -13.21 -7.74
C HIS A 6 -78.78 -11.74 -7.81
N ASN A 7 -78.12 -11.27 -6.75
CA ASN A 7 -77.30 -10.06 -6.81
C ASN A 7 -76.07 -10.40 -7.63
N GLY A 8 -75.95 -9.81 -8.82
CA GLY A 8 -74.71 -9.81 -9.58
C GLY A 8 -73.64 -9.09 -8.79
N SER A 9 -72.79 -9.86 -8.11
CA SER A 9 -71.54 -9.40 -7.53
C SER A 9 -70.66 -8.89 -8.67
N MET A 10 -70.37 -7.60 -8.69
CA MET A 10 -69.25 -7.05 -9.44
C MET A 10 -67.98 -7.72 -8.90
N ASP A 11 -67.38 -8.59 -9.70
CA ASP A 11 -66.01 -9.03 -9.53
C ASP A 11 -65.08 -7.81 -9.61
N VAL A 12 -64.87 -7.19 -8.47
CA VAL A 12 -63.70 -6.36 -8.22
C VAL A 12 -62.53 -7.32 -8.24
N HIS A 13 -61.88 -7.42 -9.41
CA HIS A 13 -60.50 -7.87 -9.50
C HIS A 13 -59.70 -7.04 -8.48
N MET A 14 -59.49 -7.60 -7.29
CA MET A 14 -58.39 -7.23 -6.42
C MET A 14 -57.14 -7.47 -7.25
N LYS A 15 -56.65 -6.39 -7.88
CA LYS A 15 -55.24 -6.29 -8.23
C LYS A 15 -54.50 -6.57 -6.94
N ASP A 16 -53.79 -7.68 -6.92
CA ASP A 16 -52.71 -7.94 -5.98
C ASP A 16 -51.99 -6.61 -5.75
N SER A 17 -52.10 -6.14 -4.51
CA SER A 17 -51.24 -5.10 -3.99
C SER A 17 -49.81 -5.60 -4.23
N GLN A 18 -49.16 -5.11 -5.28
CA GLN A 18 -47.71 -5.25 -5.42
C GLN A 18 -47.13 -4.69 -4.12
N GLU A 19 -46.72 -5.57 -3.21
CA GLU A 19 -45.96 -5.21 -2.04
C GLU A 19 -44.74 -4.44 -2.57
N LYS A 20 -44.77 -3.12 -2.40
CA LYS A 20 -43.63 -2.28 -2.77
C LYS A 20 -42.46 -2.82 -1.97
N GLU A 21 -41.45 -3.35 -2.67
CA GLU A 21 -40.21 -3.76 -2.02
C GLU A 21 -39.74 -2.62 -1.11
N PRO A 22 -39.35 -2.91 0.13
CA PRO A 22 -38.91 -1.89 1.06
C PRO A 22 -37.69 -1.19 0.47
N VAL A 23 -37.81 0.14 0.31
CA VAL A 23 -36.72 0.98 -0.20
C VAL A 23 -35.49 0.78 0.68
N ARG A 24 -34.41 0.28 0.08
CA ARG A 24 -33.15 0.03 0.76
C ARG A 24 -32.30 1.29 0.73
N LEU A 25 -31.39 1.40 1.69
CA LEU A 25 -30.43 2.50 1.73
C LEU A 25 -29.56 2.54 0.45
N THR A 26 -29.25 1.38 -0.13
CA THR A 26 -28.49 1.24 -1.38
C THR A 26 -29.24 1.71 -2.62
N ASP A 27 -30.56 1.92 -2.53
CA ASP A 27 -31.38 2.37 -3.65
C ASP A 27 -31.39 3.90 -3.77
N LEU A 28 -30.79 4.61 -2.81
CA LEU A 28 -30.63 6.05 -2.87
C LEU A 28 -29.64 6.46 -3.97
N PRO A 29 -29.83 7.62 -4.62
CA PRO A 29 -28.84 8.18 -5.53
C PRO A 29 -27.48 8.33 -4.84
N VAL A 30 -26.41 8.12 -5.61
CA VAL A 30 -25.03 8.13 -5.08
C VAL A 30 -24.70 9.45 -4.39
N GLU A 31 -25.21 10.57 -4.89
CA GLU A 31 -24.98 11.90 -4.34
C GLU A 31 -25.56 12.04 -2.92
N ILE A 32 -26.72 11.42 -2.67
CA ILE A 32 -27.35 11.42 -1.35
C ILE A 32 -26.55 10.52 -0.39
N LEU A 33 -26.09 9.38 -0.87
CA LEU A 33 -25.23 8.48 -0.09
C LEU A 33 -23.90 9.15 0.27
N GLU A 34 -23.25 9.82 -0.67
CA GLU A 34 -22.01 10.58 -0.41
C GLU A 34 -22.25 11.71 0.61
N MET A 35 -23.38 12.40 0.53
CA MET A 35 -23.77 13.43 1.51
C MET A 35 -23.97 12.83 2.91
N VAL A 36 -24.58 11.65 3.04
CA VAL A 36 -24.68 10.98 4.34
C VAL A 36 -23.29 10.61 4.83
N MET A 37 -22.47 10.00 3.97
CA MET A 37 -21.11 9.56 4.31
C MET A 37 -20.18 10.72 4.67
N SER A 38 -20.40 11.94 4.18
CA SER A 38 -19.60 13.11 4.55
C SER A 38 -19.78 13.55 6.01
N HIS A 39 -20.86 13.13 6.66
CA HIS A 39 -21.15 13.43 8.06
C HIS A 39 -20.73 12.30 9.02
N LEU A 40 -20.23 11.18 8.48
CA LEU A 40 -19.83 10.05 9.31
C LEU A 40 -18.39 10.22 9.79
N GLY A 41 -18.17 10.02 11.09
CA GLY A 41 -16.83 9.83 11.65
C GLY A 41 -16.27 8.43 11.36
N LEU A 42 -14.98 8.23 11.63
CA LEU A 42 -14.27 6.96 11.43
C LEU A 42 -15.00 5.74 12.01
N TYR A 43 -15.55 5.86 13.22
CA TYR A 43 -16.30 4.77 13.85
C TYR A 43 -17.55 4.36 13.05
N HIS A 44 -18.34 5.33 12.61
CA HIS A 44 -19.58 5.07 11.86
C HIS A 44 -19.30 4.53 10.46
N HIS A 45 -18.23 4.99 9.81
CA HIS A 45 -17.75 4.39 8.57
C HIS A 45 -17.40 2.91 8.73
N LYS A 46 -16.74 2.52 9.83
CA LYS A 46 -16.43 1.11 10.11
C LYS A 46 -17.70 0.29 10.29
N LEU A 47 -18.68 0.80 11.05
CA LEU A 47 -19.98 0.14 11.20
C LEU A 47 -20.66 -0.06 9.85
N LEU A 48 -20.70 0.98 9.01
CA LEU A 48 -21.34 0.95 7.70
C LEU A 48 -20.75 -0.15 6.81
N ARG A 49 -19.43 -0.33 6.85
CA ARG A 49 -18.71 -1.38 6.10
C ARG A 49 -18.96 -2.80 6.59
N MET A 50 -19.53 -2.98 7.78
CA MET A 50 -19.91 -4.30 8.32
C MET A 50 -21.36 -4.66 8.02
N VAL A 51 -22.18 -3.73 7.52
CA VAL A 51 -23.62 -3.97 7.26
C VAL A 51 -23.82 -4.94 6.10
N SER A 52 -23.11 -4.75 4.99
CA SER A 52 -23.15 -5.63 3.81
C SER A 52 -21.92 -5.40 2.92
N GLU A 53 -21.60 -6.35 2.04
CA GLU A 53 -20.52 -6.17 1.05
C GLU A 53 -20.85 -5.06 0.04
N ASP A 54 -22.12 -4.91 -0.36
CA ASP A 54 -22.54 -3.79 -1.22
C ASP A 54 -22.26 -2.44 -0.56
N MET A 55 -22.62 -2.30 0.71
CA MET A 55 -22.40 -1.06 1.45
C MET A 55 -20.90 -0.81 1.68
N LYS A 56 -20.12 -1.86 1.91
CA LYS A 56 -18.65 -1.77 1.97
C LYS A 56 -18.06 -1.31 0.64
N HIS A 57 -18.57 -1.78 -0.49
CA HIS A 57 -18.12 -1.36 -1.82
C HIS A 57 -18.48 0.10 -2.12
N ILE A 58 -19.70 0.52 -1.79
CA ILE A 58 -20.12 1.94 -1.89
C ILE A 58 -19.22 2.81 -0.99
N ASN A 59 -18.95 2.37 0.23
CA ASN A 59 -18.09 3.13 1.15
C ASN A 59 -16.63 3.20 0.69
N ASN A 60 -16.08 2.11 0.13
CA ASN A 60 -14.75 2.12 -0.49
C ASN A 60 -14.72 3.16 -1.63
N SER A 61 -15.71 3.12 -2.52
CA SER A 61 -15.81 4.05 -3.66
C SER A 61 -15.84 5.50 -3.20
N TYR A 62 -16.65 5.83 -2.19
CA TYR A 62 -16.70 7.15 -1.59
C TYR A 62 -15.34 7.58 -1.00
N ILE A 63 -14.66 6.72 -0.22
CA ILE A 63 -13.37 7.07 0.39
C ILE A 63 -12.29 7.28 -0.69
N MET A 64 -12.26 6.42 -1.70
CA MET A 64 -11.33 6.53 -2.83
C MET A 64 -11.60 7.81 -3.63
N HIS A 65 -12.87 8.14 -3.89
CA HIS A 65 -13.26 9.40 -4.54
C HIS A 65 -12.84 10.62 -3.71
N ARG A 66 -13.14 10.62 -2.41
CA ARG A 66 -12.71 11.68 -1.48
C ARG A 66 -11.19 11.87 -1.48
N HIS A 67 -10.42 10.77 -1.49
CA HIS A 67 -8.96 10.85 -1.57
C HIS A 67 -8.48 11.43 -2.90
N LYS A 68 -9.05 11.03 -4.04
CA LYS A 68 -8.73 11.62 -5.35
C LYS A 68 -9.03 13.12 -5.39
N CYS A 69 -10.16 13.55 -4.83
CA CYS A 69 -10.48 14.98 -4.70
C CYS A 69 -9.47 15.72 -3.82
N TYR A 70 -9.01 15.08 -2.72
CA TYR A 70 -7.96 15.63 -1.87
C TYR A 70 -6.63 15.77 -2.60
N GLU A 71 -6.22 14.78 -3.38
CA GLU A 71 -5.03 14.86 -4.25
C GLU A 71 -5.16 15.98 -5.29
N PHE A 72 -6.32 16.08 -5.94
CA PHE A 72 -6.60 17.13 -6.92
C PHE A 72 -6.53 18.53 -6.31
N ALA A 73 -7.05 18.71 -5.10
CA ALA A 73 -7.00 19.99 -4.37
C ALA A 73 -5.55 20.41 -4.04
N HIS A 74 -4.65 19.43 -3.87
CA HIS A 74 -3.22 19.61 -3.59
C HIS A 74 -2.33 19.40 -4.83
N ARG A 75 -2.89 19.54 -6.04
CA ARG A 75 -2.07 19.61 -7.26
C ARG A 75 -1.16 20.85 -7.22
N GLU A 76 -0.10 20.80 -8.01
CA GLU A 76 0.86 21.90 -8.12
C GLU A 76 0.17 23.21 -8.51
N LYS A 77 0.49 24.28 -7.78
CA LYS A 77 -0.05 25.62 -8.00
C LYS A 77 1.10 26.63 -8.06
N PRO A 78 0.98 27.68 -8.91
CA PRO A 78 1.88 28.82 -8.83
C PRO A 78 1.77 29.45 -7.44
N SER A 79 2.89 29.60 -6.73
CA SER A 79 2.96 30.17 -5.38
C SER A 79 2.33 29.31 -4.26
N GLU A 80 2.52 27.99 -4.30
CA GLU A 80 2.17 27.12 -3.18
C GLU A 80 3.00 27.44 -1.91
N SER A 81 2.37 27.33 -0.74
CA SER A 81 3.09 27.44 0.53
C SER A 81 3.95 26.20 0.81
N ASP A 82 4.99 26.32 1.63
CA ASP A 82 5.84 25.17 2.05
C ASP A 82 5.01 24.02 2.65
N ARG A 83 3.92 24.35 3.34
CA ARG A 83 2.98 23.37 3.90
C ARG A 83 2.24 22.62 2.80
N GLU A 84 1.66 23.32 1.83
CA GLU A 84 0.94 22.71 0.71
C GLU A 84 1.88 21.86 -0.16
N TYR A 85 3.08 22.37 -0.44
CA TYR A 85 4.15 21.62 -1.09
C TYR A 85 4.46 20.33 -0.33
N GLY A 86 4.60 20.41 1.00
CA GLY A 86 4.85 19.25 1.84
C GLY A 86 3.74 18.20 1.81
N VAL A 87 2.48 18.63 1.77
CA VAL A 87 1.31 17.74 1.61
C VAL A 87 1.33 17.08 0.22
N ARG A 88 1.56 17.86 -0.84
CA ARG A 88 1.65 17.36 -2.21
C ARG A 88 2.74 16.29 -2.36
N MET A 89 3.92 16.52 -1.80
CA MET A 89 5.01 15.53 -1.81
C MET A 89 4.63 14.27 -1.03
N MET A 90 4.00 14.40 0.13
CA MET A 90 3.50 13.25 0.90
C MET A 90 2.50 12.41 0.09
N LEU A 91 1.52 13.05 -0.56
CA LEU A 91 0.53 12.36 -1.39
C LEU A 91 1.19 11.64 -2.57
N GLN A 92 2.17 12.25 -3.22
CA GLN A 92 2.95 11.57 -4.26
C GLN A 92 3.66 10.32 -3.74
N VAL A 93 4.25 10.38 -2.53
CA VAL A 93 4.91 9.22 -1.91
C VAL A 93 3.90 8.14 -1.54
N ILE A 94 2.73 8.51 -0.99
CA ILE A 94 1.63 7.56 -0.73
C ILE A 94 1.25 6.85 -2.02
N ARG A 95 1.00 7.59 -3.11
CA ARG A 95 0.64 7.02 -4.41
C ARG A 95 1.70 6.06 -4.95
N CYS A 96 2.99 6.39 -4.83
CA CYS A 96 4.06 5.47 -5.24
C CYS A 96 4.10 4.19 -4.39
N SER A 97 3.76 4.31 -3.09
CA SER A 97 3.74 3.20 -2.14
C SER A 97 2.55 2.26 -2.32
N THR A 98 1.47 2.73 -2.96
CA THR A 98 0.19 1.99 -3.03
C THR A 98 -0.24 1.64 -4.46
N CYS A 99 0.45 2.14 -5.50
CA CYS A 99 0.02 2.03 -6.89
C CYS A 99 -0.24 0.59 -7.38
N TYR A 100 0.51 -0.41 -6.92
CA TYR A 100 0.29 -1.80 -7.31
C TYR A 100 -0.74 -2.54 -6.44
N PHE A 101 -1.41 -1.86 -5.52
CA PHE A 101 -2.47 -2.41 -4.65
C PHE A 101 -3.85 -1.80 -4.98
N ALA A 102 -4.02 -1.24 -6.18
CA ALA A 102 -5.27 -0.61 -6.59
C ALA A 102 -6.35 -1.60 -7.07
N ASP A 103 -6.05 -2.89 -7.11
CA ASP A 103 -7.00 -3.92 -7.52
C ASP A 103 -8.09 -4.16 -6.46
N LYS A 104 -9.24 -4.71 -6.90
CA LYS A 104 -10.46 -4.88 -6.09
C LYS A 104 -10.22 -5.57 -4.74
N ASP A 105 -9.28 -6.51 -4.68
CA ASP A 105 -9.00 -7.30 -3.47
C ASP A 105 -8.28 -6.51 -2.38
N TYR A 106 -7.60 -5.42 -2.75
CA TYR A 106 -6.82 -4.58 -1.84
C TYR A 106 -7.44 -3.19 -1.66
N GLU A 107 -8.34 -2.78 -2.56
CA GLU A 107 -9.06 -1.50 -2.50
C GLU A 107 -9.70 -1.28 -1.12
N SER A 108 -10.30 -2.31 -0.52
CA SER A 108 -10.94 -2.17 0.79
C SER A 108 -9.92 -1.85 1.90
N VAL A 109 -8.73 -2.45 1.83
CA VAL A 109 -7.63 -2.20 2.79
C VAL A 109 -7.10 -0.78 2.61
N LEU A 110 -6.90 -0.39 1.36
CA LEU A 110 -6.45 0.95 1.02
C LEU A 110 -7.47 1.99 1.49
N ALA A 111 -8.76 1.79 1.22
CA ALA A 111 -9.84 2.66 1.63
C ALA A 111 -9.91 2.80 3.16
N ILE A 112 -9.80 1.71 3.93
CA ILE A 112 -9.83 1.86 5.40
C ILE A 112 -8.62 2.65 5.90
N SER A 113 -7.42 2.39 5.38
CA SER A 113 -6.21 3.12 5.77
C SER A 113 -6.29 4.61 5.38
N LEU A 114 -6.86 4.92 4.21
CA LEU A 114 -7.10 6.29 3.77
C LEU A 114 -8.12 7.01 4.66
N LEU A 115 -9.15 6.30 5.12
CA LEU A 115 -10.11 6.88 6.05
C LEU A 115 -9.43 7.29 7.37
N PHE A 116 -8.55 6.45 7.94
CA PHE A 116 -7.75 6.84 9.11
C PHE A 116 -6.84 8.04 8.82
N PHE A 117 -6.20 8.06 7.64
CA PHE A 117 -5.35 9.16 7.21
C PHE A 117 -6.10 10.51 7.11
N HIS A 118 -7.36 10.49 6.66
CA HIS A 118 -8.17 11.70 6.54
C HIS A 118 -8.80 12.16 7.87
N ASP A 119 -8.85 11.29 8.89
CA ASP A 119 -9.42 11.59 10.20
C ASP A 119 -8.38 12.19 11.18
N SER A 120 -7.08 12.03 10.90
CA SER A 120 -6.00 12.46 11.81
C SER A 120 -5.67 13.97 11.72
N VAL A 121 -5.57 14.62 12.88
CA VAL A 121 -5.43 16.09 13.05
C VAL A 121 -3.95 16.57 13.06
N TYR A 122 -2.96 15.69 12.88
CA TYR A 122 -1.54 15.97 13.19
C TYR A 122 -0.65 16.33 11.98
N GLN A 123 0.67 16.42 12.18
CA GLN A 123 1.65 16.92 11.19
C GLN A 123 1.92 15.93 10.05
N THR A 124 2.31 16.44 8.88
CA THR A 124 2.38 15.68 7.60
C THR A 124 3.30 14.45 7.59
N VAL A 125 4.44 14.43 8.29
CA VAL A 125 5.40 13.30 8.20
C VAL A 125 4.91 12.10 9.01
N ASP A 126 4.39 12.33 10.22
CA ASP A 126 3.84 11.26 11.05
C ASP A 126 2.64 10.58 10.38
N HIS A 127 1.86 11.33 9.58
CA HIS A 127 0.75 10.77 8.81
C HIS A 127 1.20 9.77 7.75
N LEU A 128 2.31 10.02 7.05
CA LEU A 128 2.83 9.06 6.05
C LEU A 128 3.19 7.74 6.71
N SER A 129 3.97 7.79 7.79
CA SER A 129 4.45 6.61 8.48
C SER A 129 3.31 5.83 9.11
N GLN A 130 2.37 6.51 9.77
CA GLN A 130 1.20 5.88 10.36
C GLN A 130 0.32 5.22 9.30
N PHE A 131 0.05 5.92 8.19
CA PHE A 131 -0.71 5.37 7.07
C PHE A 131 -0.05 4.10 6.52
N LEU A 132 1.25 4.14 6.21
CA LEU A 132 1.96 3.00 5.62
C LEU A 132 2.07 1.83 6.61
N VAL A 133 2.35 2.08 7.88
CA VAL A 133 2.37 1.04 8.91
C VAL A 133 1.02 0.34 9.00
N GLN A 134 -0.08 1.10 9.08
CA GLN A 134 -1.43 0.52 9.14
C GLN A 134 -1.78 -0.24 7.86
N PHE A 135 -1.48 0.33 6.70
CA PHE A 135 -1.76 -0.28 5.41
C PHE A 135 -0.98 -1.59 5.22
N LEU A 136 0.33 -1.57 5.42
CA LEU A 136 1.19 -2.74 5.21
C LEU A 136 0.91 -3.84 6.23
N PHE A 137 0.70 -3.54 7.51
CA PHE A 137 0.33 -4.57 8.47
C PHE A 137 -1.04 -5.19 8.21
N ARG A 138 -2.02 -4.42 7.70
CA ARG A 138 -3.29 -5.00 7.25
C ARG A 138 -3.08 -5.93 6.06
N LEU A 139 -2.14 -5.61 5.16
CA LEU A 139 -1.78 -6.49 4.05
C LEU A 139 -1.00 -7.74 4.49
N GLU A 140 -0.41 -7.77 5.68
CA GLU A 140 0.24 -8.97 6.24
C GLU A 140 -0.78 -9.97 6.82
N ASP A 141 -2.02 -9.54 7.07
CA ASP A 141 -3.06 -10.37 7.69
C ASP A 141 -3.51 -11.53 6.78
N ARG A 142 -3.87 -12.68 7.35
CA ARG A 142 -4.20 -13.91 6.59
C ARG A 142 -5.59 -13.91 5.97
N VAL A 143 -6.35 -12.82 6.09
CA VAL A 143 -7.77 -12.74 5.69
C VAL A 143 -7.99 -12.67 4.17
N PHE A 144 -6.93 -12.49 3.37
CA PHE A 144 -7.06 -12.41 1.92
C PHE A 144 -7.13 -13.79 1.27
N LYS A 145 -8.08 -13.94 0.35
CA LYS A 145 -8.16 -15.08 -0.57
C LYS A 145 -6.98 -15.14 -1.53
N ASN A 146 -6.35 -14.00 -1.82
CA ASN A 146 -5.22 -13.94 -2.72
C ASN A 146 -3.95 -14.53 -2.09
N PRO A 147 -3.16 -15.31 -2.86
CA PRO A 147 -1.93 -15.90 -2.37
C PRO A 147 -1.00 -14.85 -1.75
N LEU A 148 -0.35 -15.19 -0.63
CA LEU A 148 0.67 -14.36 0.01
C LEU A 148 1.68 -13.83 -0.99
N GLN A 149 2.03 -14.66 -1.96
CA GLN A 149 2.95 -14.35 -3.05
C GLN A 149 2.58 -13.11 -3.86
N VAL A 150 1.30 -12.91 -4.18
CA VAL A 150 0.82 -11.72 -4.91
C VAL A 150 1.14 -10.46 -4.13
N ARG A 151 0.85 -10.47 -2.83
CA ARG A 151 1.11 -9.35 -1.92
C ARG A 151 2.61 -9.06 -1.80
N ARG A 152 3.44 -10.10 -1.75
CA ARG A 152 4.91 -9.97 -1.71
C ARG A 152 5.48 -9.40 -3.00
N LEU A 153 4.90 -9.75 -4.13
CA LEU A 153 5.28 -9.18 -5.40
C LEU A 153 4.89 -7.71 -5.47
N GLN A 154 3.65 -7.35 -5.16
CA GLN A 154 3.17 -5.96 -5.12
C GLN A 154 3.99 -5.08 -4.15
N TYR A 155 4.41 -5.64 -3.00
CA TYR A 155 5.35 -4.98 -2.10
C TYR A 155 6.67 -4.65 -2.80
N THR A 156 7.23 -5.62 -3.52
CA THR A 156 8.50 -5.46 -4.26
C THR A 156 8.38 -4.42 -5.37
N LEU A 157 7.29 -4.45 -6.12
CA LEU A 157 6.99 -3.48 -7.18
C LEU A 157 6.84 -2.06 -6.62
N SER A 158 6.10 -1.92 -5.51
CA SER A 158 5.91 -0.62 -4.85
C SER A 158 7.22 -0.07 -4.29
N LEU A 159 8.07 -0.94 -3.75
CA LEU A 159 9.42 -0.56 -3.32
C LEU A 159 10.29 -0.10 -4.50
N PHE A 160 10.24 -0.77 -5.64
CA PHE A 160 10.95 -0.32 -6.85
C PHE A 160 10.44 1.01 -7.36
N SER A 161 9.12 1.21 -7.37
CA SER A 161 8.50 2.49 -7.69
C SER A 161 9.01 3.60 -6.79
N LEU A 162 9.08 3.38 -5.46
CA LEU A 162 9.66 4.34 -4.52
C LEU A 162 11.14 4.63 -4.80
N LEU A 163 11.96 3.60 -4.98
CA LEU A 163 13.40 3.76 -5.18
C LEU A 163 13.72 4.60 -6.42
N ARG A 164 12.97 4.40 -7.51
CA ARG A 164 13.12 5.17 -8.75
C ARG A 164 12.83 6.66 -8.61
N GLN A 165 12.04 7.06 -7.62
CA GLN A 165 11.66 8.46 -7.42
C GLN A 165 12.76 9.29 -6.76
N PHE A 166 13.81 8.67 -6.22
CA PHE A 166 14.97 9.38 -5.69
C PHE A 166 15.80 9.96 -6.85
N ARG A 167 16.19 11.24 -6.78
CA ARG A 167 16.99 11.88 -7.84
C ARG A 167 18.34 11.20 -8.05
N ASN A 168 18.89 10.63 -6.98
CA ASN A 168 20.21 9.98 -6.97
C ASN A 168 20.13 8.45 -7.04
N PHE A 169 19.00 7.89 -7.48
CA PHE A 169 18.86 6.46 -7.71
C PHE A 169 19.79 6.00 -8.83
N ARG A 170 20.54 4.94 -8.57
CA ARG A 170 21.42 4.33 -9.57
C ARG A 170 21.34 2.81 -9.50
N ILE A 171 21.22 2.18 -10.66
CA ILE A 171 21.42 0.74 -10.78
C ILE A 171 22.92 0.48 -10.98
N LEU A 172 23.52 -0.30 -10.09
CA LEU A 172 24.94 -0.65 -10.13
C LEU A 172 25.18 -1.91 -10.96
N ARG A 173 24.33 -2.93 -10.77
CA ARG A 173 24.51 -4.23 -11.41
C ARG A 173 23.16 -4.91 -11.66
N PHE A 174 23.07 -5.54 -12.82
CA PHE A 174 22.13 -6.60 -13.12
C PHE A 174 22.89 -7.91 -13.28
N GLY A 175 22.42 -8.95 -12.60
CA GLY A 175 22.84 -10.33 -12.84
C GLY A 175 21.60 -11.17 -13.08
N SER A 176 21.55 -11.86 -14.21
CA SER A 176 20.57 -12.90 -14.45
C SER A 176 21.28 -14.20 -14.78
N THR A 177 20.90 -15.24 -14.06
CA THR A 177 21.15 -16.64 -14.44
C THR A 177 19.79 -17.32 -14.51
N PRO A 178 19.66 -18.50 -15.15
CA PRO A 178 18.38 -19.18 -15.21
C PRO A 178 17.73 -19.26 -13.82
N PHE A 179 16.51 -18.74 -13.71
CA PHE A 179 15.69 -18.66 -12.49
C PHE A 179 16.21 -17.78 -11.36
N HIS A 180 17.37 -17.13 -11.48
CA HIS A 180 17.91 -16.26 -10.43
C HIS A 180 18.23 -14.88 -10.98
N TRP A 181 17.66 -13.88 -10.34
CA TRP A 181 17.86 -12.48 -10.65
C TRP A 181 18.50 -11.78 -9.46
N THR A 182 19.57 -11.05 -9.75
CA THR A 182 20.28 -10.19 -8.80
C THR A 182 20.24 -8.76 -9.32
N LEU A 183 19.72 -7.86 -8.50
CA LEU A 183 19.72 -6.43 -8.77
C LEU A 183 20.44 -5.71 -7.62
N GLU A 184 21.48 -4.95 -7.94
CA GLU A 184 22.15 -4.07 -6.98
C GLU A 184 21.89 -2.62 -7.36
N VAL A 185 21.31 -1.87 -6.42
CA VAL A 185 21.02 -0.43 -6.57
C VAL A 185 21.68 0.37 -5.46
N GLU A 186 21.91 1.65 -5.73
CA GLU A 186 22.54 2.59 -4.82
C GLU A 186 21.68 3.85 -4.68
N LEU A 187 21.52 4.29 -3.44
CA LEU A 187 21.04 5.63 -3.10
C LEU A 187 22.20 6.41 -2.47
N ASN A 188 22.68 7.43 -3.19
CA ASN A 188 23.72 8.32 -2.69
C ASN A 188 23.18 9.30 -1.64
N ASN A 189 24.04 9.67 -0.68
CA ASN A 189 23.74 10.51 0.46
C ASN A 189 22.67 9.94 1.41
N THR A 190 22.41 8.64 1.34
CA THR A 190 21.42 7.94 2.16
C THR A 190 22.12 6.91 3.03
N PHE A 191 21.62 6.71 4.25
CA PHE A 191 22.09 5.64 5.13
C PHE A 191 20.92 5.02 5.89
N ILE A 192 21.08 3.73 6.18
CA ILE A 192 20.24 2.96 7.10
C ILE A 192 21.20 2.09 7.91
N GLY A 193 21.07 2.13 9.23
CA GLY A 193 21.80 1.32 10.20
C GLY A 193 20.80 0.70 11.17
N ILE A 194 21.12 -0.49 11.65
CA ILE A 194 20.19 -1.30 12.43
C ILE A 194 20.91 -1.90 13.63
N ILE A 195 20.21 -1.91 14.76
CA ILE A 195 20.61 -2.62 15.97
C ILE A 195 19.45 -3.54 16.34
N ASN A 196 19.63 -4.85 16.10
CA ASN A 196 18.68 -5.87 16.56
C ASN A 196 18.95 -6.12 18.04
N ARG A 197 18.00 -5.77 18.91
CA ARG A 197 18.04 -6.11 20.34
C ARG A 197 17.36 -7.46 20.61
N ASN A 198 16.59 -7.95 19.65
CA ASN A 198 15.86 -9.21 19.74
C ASN A 198 16.04 -10.02 18.45
N GLU A 199 16.60 -11.23 18.55
CA GLU A 199 16.85 -12.10 17.39
C GLU A 199 15.54 -12.65 16.76
N LEU A 200 14.44 -12.59 17.50
CA LEU A 200 13.11 -13.09 17.11
C LEU A 200 12.27 -12.09 16.30
N THR A 201 12.87 -11.01 15.76
CA THR A 201 12.13 -9.98 15.02
C THR A 201 11.32 -10.61 13.87
N GLY A 202 10.02 -10.34 13.83
CA GLY A 202 9.14 -10.88 12.79
C GLY A 202 9.51 -10.35 11.41
N GLY A 203 9.56 -11.24 10.40
CA GLY A 203 9.85 -10.85 9.01
C GLY A 203 8.89 -9.78 8.47
N ALA A 204 7.64 -9.78 8.92
CA ALA A 204 6.62 -8.77 8.60
C ALA A 204 7.01 -7.38 9.09
N TYR A 205 7.51 -7.26 10.32
CA TYR A 205 7.96 -5.98 10.87
C TYR A 205 9.13 -5.41 10.06
N LYS A 206 10.14 -6.24 9.75
CA LYS A 206 11.28 -5.82 8.93
C LYS A 206 10.84 -5.30 7.55
N ARG A 207 9.95 -6.02 6.85
CA ARG A 207 9.41 -5.58 5.55
C ARG A 207 8.62 -4.27 5.66
N THR A 208 7.68 -4.20 6.60
CA THR A 208 6.83 -3.01 6.80
C THR A 208 7.67 -1.78 7.10
N TYR A 209 8.55 -1.86 8.10
CA TYR A 209 9.35 -0.72 8.53
C TYR A 209 10.39 -0.32 7.50
N PHE A 210 10.95 -1.27 6.74
CA PHE A 210 11.85 -0.93 5.64
C PHE A 210 11.15 -0.07 4.57
N MET A 211 9.94 -0.44 4.14
CA MET A 211 9.19 0.35 3.16
C MET A 211 8.80 1.72 3.71
N VAL A 212 8.40 1.79 4.99
CA VAL A 212 8.11 3.05 5.69
C VAL A 212 9.34 3.97 5.73
N ILE A 213 10.51 3.42 6.07
CA ILE A 213 11.78 4.17 6.10
C ILE A 213 12.12 4.71 4.71
N ILE A 214 12.04 3.88 3.67
CA ILE A 214 12.31 4.32 2.28
C ILE A 214 11.33 5.43 1.86
N ALA A 215 10.05 5.33 2.21
CA ALA A 215 9.06 6.36 1.91
C ALA A 215 9.34 7.69 2.66
N GLU A 216 9.69 7.64 3.95
CA GLU A 216 10.08 8.83 4.72
C GLU A 216 11.33 9.50 4.13
N LEU A 217 12.35 8.71 3.79
CA LEU A 217 13.56 9.21 3.14
C LEU A 217 13.24 9.89 1.81
N LEU A 218 12.33 9.31 1.00
CA LEU A 218 11.89 9.91 -0.27
C LEU A 218 11.14 11.23 -0.04
N LEU A 219 10.30 11.32 0.99
CA LEU A 219 9.58 12.55 1.32
C LEU A 219 10.56 13.69 1.65
N HIS A 220 11.58 13.42 2.45
CA HIS A 220 12.59 14.41 2.81
C HIS A 220 13.52 14.75 1.63
N GLU A 221 13.82 13.78 0.76
CA GLU A 221 14.55 14.00 -0.50
C GLU A 221 13.81 14.97 -1.42
N LYS A 222 12.52 14.73 -1.64
CA LYS A 222 11.65 15.58 -2.46
C LYS A 222 11.53 16.99 -1.88
N LYS A 223 11.52 17.12 -0.55
CA LYS A 223 11.58 18.42 0.15
C LYS A 223 12.96 19.08 0.09
N ASN A 224 13.98 18.41 -0.44
CA ASN A 224 15.37 18.84 -0.45
C ASN A 224 15.92 19.14 0.96
N GLN A 225 15.48 18.37 1.96
CA GLN A 225 15.80 18.57 3.36
C GLN A 225 16.76 17.47 3.86
N ASN A 226 17.78 17.89 4.62
CA ASN A 226 18.57 16.95 5.39
C ASN A 226 17.70 16.36 6.50
N PHE A 227 17.75 15.04 6.65
CA PHE A 227 16.93 14.34 7.62
C PHE A 227 17.71 13.19 8.24
N SER A 228 17.48 12.96 9.52
CA SER A 228 17.99 11.80 10.25
C SER A 228 17.02 11.48 11.37
N ALA A 229 16.71 10.19 11.54
CA ALA A 229 15.77 9.73 12.54
C ALA A 229 16.20 8.38 13.12
N GLN A 230 15.59 8.07 14.26
CA GLN A 230 15.64 6.76 14.88
C GLN A 230 14.22 6.26 15.10
N LYS A 231 13.99 4.98 14.86
CA LYS A 231 12.70 4.33 15.04
C LYS A 231 12.90 2.97 15.67
N GLU A 232 12.19 2.69 16.75
CA GLU A 232 12.22 1.39 17.41
C GLU A 232 10.95 0.62 17.04
N ALA A 233 11.12 -0.61 16.55
CA ALA A 233 10.02 -1.49 16.21
C ALA A 233 10.41 -2.96 16.42
N ASP A 234 9.58 -3.69 17.17
CA ASP A 234 9.74 -5.13 17.43
C ASP A 234 11.13 -5.51 17.99
N GLY A 235 11.68 -4.68 18.87
CA GLY A 235 13.03 -4.89 19.42
C GLY A 235 14.16 -4.64 18.42
N THR A 236 13.89 -3.96 17.30
CA THR A 236 14.89 -3.47 16.35
C THR A 236 14.92 -1.95 16.35
N LEU A 237 16.10 -1.37 16.58
CA LEU A 237 16.33 0.07 16.46
C LEU A 237 16.90 0.37 15.07
N TYR A 238 16.12 1.09 14.27
CA TYR A 238 16.50 1.62 12.97
C TYR A 238 17.05 3.04 13.14
N THR A 239 18.21 3.32 12.55
CA THR A 239 18.78 4.66 12.43
C THR A 239 18.97 4.96 10.95
N TYR A 240 18.37 6.02 10.43
CA TYR A 240 18.38 6.29 9.00
C TYR A 240 18.38 7.78 8.70
N GLY A 241 18.79 8.15 7.50
CA GLY A 241 18.81 9.54 7.09
C GLY A 241 19.19 9.75 5.64
N ILE A 242 18.95 10.97 5.18
CA ILE A 242 19.30 11.44 3.85
C ILE A 242 19.82 12.87 3.89
N LEU A 243 20.86 13.14 3.10
CA LEU A 243 21.56 14.42 3.05
C LEU A 243 21.66 14.92 1.59
N PRO A 244 20.55 15.32 0.95
CA PRO A 244 20.50 15.58 -0.49
C PRO A 244 21.52 16.62 -0.97
N ASN A 245 21.87 17.60 -0.12
CA ASN A 245 22.80 18.69 -0.43
C ASN A 245 24.23 18.48 0.15
N SER A 246 24.58 17.27 0.60
CA SER A 246 25.90 17.00 1.16
C SER A 246 27.01 17.24 0.13
N LYS A 247 27.96 18.12 0.46
CA LYS A 247 29.21 18.34 -0.28
C LYS A 247 30.41 17.61 0.35
N ALA A 248 30.17 16.69 1.28
CA ALA A 248 31.23 15.98 1.98
C ALA A 248 32.08 15.15 0.99
N LYS A 249 33.40 15.10 1.21
CA LYS A 249 34.32 14.27 0.39
C LYS A 249 33.99 12.78 0.48
N ARG A 250 33.39 12.32 1.58
CA ARG A 250 32.88 10.96 1.78
C ARG A 250 31.39 11.02 2.06
N ASN A 251 30.60 10.76 1.04
CA ASN A 251 29.15 10.70 1.15
C ASN A 251 28.71 9.31 1.61
N SER A 252 27.71 9.27 2.50
CA SER A 252 27.01 8.03 2.83
C SER A 252 26.37 7.45 1.58
N ARG A 253 26.34 6.13 1.48
CA ARG A 253 25.63 5.43 0.40
C ARG A 253 24.88 4.25 0.97
N LEU A 254 23.64 4.09 0.56
CA LEU A 254 22.86 2.91 0.83
C LEU A 254 22.89 2.04 -0.41
N GLN A 255 23.45 0.83 -0.28
CA GLN A 255 23.38 -0.18 -1.31
C GLN A 255 22.31 -1.20 -0.95
N LEU A 256 21.42 -1.48 -1.89
CA LEU A 256 20.37 -2.48 -1.76
C LEU A 256 20.62 -3.58 -2.79
N LYS A 257 20.69 -4.82 -2.32
CA LYS A 257 20.84 -5.99 -3.16
C LYS A 257 19.58 -6.84 -3.08
N PHE A 258 18.88 -6.94 -4.20
CA PHE A 258 17.71 -7.79 -4.38
C PHE A 258 18.17 -9.11 -4.99
N LEU A 259 17.73 -10.20 -4.38
CA LEU A 259 17.91 -11.56 -4.85
C LEU A 259 16.53 -12.17 -5.03
N VAL A 260 16.15 -12.47 -6.26
CA VAL A 260 14.85 -13.07 -6.58
C VAL A 260 15.10 -14.37 -7.32
N GLN A 261 14.45 -15.43 -6.89
CA GLN A 261 14.40 -16.69 -7.61
C GLN A 261 12.98 -16.89 -8.15
N GLY A 262 12.81 -17.07 -9.46
CA GLY A 262 11.50 -17.20 -10.09
C GLY A 262 11.57 -17.36 -11.60
N PRO A 263 10.42 -17.53 -12.28
CA PRO A 263 10.38 -17.72 -13.73
C PRO A 263 10.80 -16.44 -14.50
N GLN A 264 11.22 -16.62 -15.76
CA GLN A 264 11.79 -15.53 -16.56
C GLN A 264 10.79 -14.39 -16.82
N ASN A 265 9.50 -14.71 -17.02
CA ASN A 265 8.43 -13.71 -17.20
C ASN A 265 8.32 -12.76 -16.01
N LEU A 266 8.46 -13.27 -14.78
CA LEU A 266 8.47 -12.46 -13.56
C LEU A 266 9.73 -11.59 -13.49
N ILE A 267 10.89 -12.16 -13.85
CA ILE A 267 12.17 -11.43 -13.85
C ILE A 267 12.14 -10.27 -14.85
N ASP A 268 11.65 -10.51 -16.06
CA ASP A 268 11.50 -9.50 -17.11
C ASP A 268 10.57 -8.37 -16.64
N PHE A 269 9.46 -8.73 -15.97
CA PHE A 269 8.53 -7.77 -15.41
C PHE A 269 9.15 -6.91 -14.30
N LEU A 270 9.86 -7.53 -13.34
CA LEU A 270 10.59 -6.80 -12.28
C LEU A 270 11.63 -5.85 -12.88
N GLN A 271 12.30 -6.27 -13.95
CA GLN A 271 13.25 -5.44 -14.67
C GLN A 271 12.57 -4.25 -15.37
N ASP A 272 11.41 -4.45 -16.00
CA ASP A 272 10.66 -3.37 -16.61
C ASP A 272 10.19 -2.34 -15.57
N VAL A 273 9.76 -2.79 -14.39
CA VAL A 273 9.35 -1.89 -13.30
C VAL A 273 10.53 -1.07 -12.77
N ILE A 274 11.66 -1.70 -12.43
CA ILE A 274 12.81 -0.94 -11.89
C ILE A 274 13.43 0.00 -12.95
N THR A 275 13.37 -0.36 -14.23
CA THR A 275 13.85 0.49 -15.33
C THR A 275 12.82 1.53 -15.80
N GLY A 276 11.53 1.36 -15.46
CA GLY A 276 10.50 2.34 -15.71
C GLY A 276 9.81 2.26 -17.04
N LYS A 277 9.84 1.06 -17.61
CA LYS A 277 9.11 0.74 -18.83
C LYS A 277 7.67 0.32 -18.51
N ASP A 278 7.37 0.08 -17.23
CA ASP A 278 6.04 -0.26 -16.79
C ASP A 278 5.11 0.95 -16.76
N ASP A 279 3.81 0.68 -16.88
CA ASP A 279 2.75 1.65 -16.70
C ASP A 279 1.97 1.30 -15.42
N PRO A 280 2.22 2.00 -14.30
CA PRO A 280 1.56 1.71 -13.02
C PRO A 280 0.07 2.07 -13.01
N SER A 281 -0.46 2.66 -14.09
CA SER A 281 -1.91 2.89 -14.25
C SER A 281 -2.65 1.66 -14.77
N LYS A 282 -1.93 0.64 -15.24
CA LYS A 282 -2.53 -0.62 -15.69
C LYS A 282 -2.70 -1.60 -14.53
N PRO A 283 -3.80 -2.39 -14.51
CA PRO A 283 -4.00 -3.41 -13.50
C PRO A 283 -2.82 -4.38 -13.48
N PHE A 284 -2.40 -4.77 -12.28
CA PHE A 284 -1.36 -5.76 -12.12
C PHE A 284 -1.98 -7.16 -12.31
N ASN A 285 -1.62 -7.84 -13.39
CA ASN A 285 -1.95 -9.25 -13.57
C ASN A 285 -0.70 -10.07 -13.28
N MET A 286 -0.75 -10.90 -12.24
CA MET A 286 0.34 -11.83 -11.94
C MET A 286 0.53 -12.77 -13.15
N PRO A 287 1.76 -12.92 -13.66
CA PRO A 287 2.02 -13.91 -14.70
C PRO A 287 1.65 -15.33 -14.23
N PRO A 288 1.20 -16.23 -15.12
CA PRO A 288 0.99 -17.63 -14.75
C PRO A 288 2.26 -18.23 -14.15
N GLU A 289 2.12 -19.12 -13.16
CA GLU A 289 3.24 -19.86 -12.55
C GLU A 289 4.32 -18.98 -11.89
N SER A 290 3.94 -17.80 -11.38
CA SER A 290 4.85 -16.82 -10.74
C SER A 290 5.37 -17.23 -9.36
N VAL A 291 5.64 -18.52 -9.14
CA VAL A 291 6.23 -18.97 -7.90
C VAL A 291 7.63 -18.40 -7.76
N PHE A 292 7.85 -17.60 -6.72
CA PHE A 292 9.13 -16.95 -6.45
C PHE A 292 9.50 -16.95 -4.98
N SER A 293 10.80 -16.83 -4.72
CA SER A 293 11.35 -16.41 -3.44
C SER A 293 12.15 -15.12 -3.63
N GLY A 294 12.23 -14.31 -2.59
CA GLY A 294 12.86 -13.00 -2.68
C GLY A 294 13.52 -12.59 -1.37
N HIS A 295 14.68 -11.94 -1.49
CA HIS A 295 15.48 -11.44 -0.38
C HIS A 295 16.07 -10.08 -0.71
N ILE A 296 16.20 -9.23 0.31
CA ILE A 296 16.87 -7.93 0.23
C ILE A 296 17.97 -7.89 1.27
N THR A 297 19.19 -7.59 0.84
CA THR A 297 20.29 -7.22 1.73
C THR A 297 20.55 -5.73 1.61
N THR A 298 20.58 -5.02 2.73
CA THR A 298 20.88 -3.58 2.79
C THR A 298 22.24 -3.36 3.42
N ARG A 299 23.09 -2.60 2.73
CA ARG A 299 24.44 -2.26 3.21
C ARG A 299 24.64 -0.76 3.24
N GLY A 300 24.88 -0.22 4.44
CA GLY A 300 25.26 1.17 4.63
C GLY A 300 26.77 1.37 4.49
N LEU A 301 27.22 2.21 3.57
CA LEU A 301 28.63 2.61 3.44
C LEU A 301 28.88 3.92 4.18
N ARG A 302 29.95 3.94 5.00
CA ARG A 302 30.22 5.00 6.00
C ARG A 302 30.34 6.41 5.42
N GLY A 303 29.61 7.35 6.03
CA GLY A 303 29.98 8.76 6.16
C GLY A 303 30.73 9.03 7.49
N PRO A 304 31.25 10.25 7.72
CA PRO A 304 32.18 10.55 8.83
C PRO A 304 31.60 10.50 10.26
N GLN A 305 30.28 10.38 10.47
CA GLN A 305 29.63 10.62 11.78
C GLN A 305 28.84 9.44 12.38
N PHE A 306 28.88 8.23 11.79
CA PHE A 306 28.02 7.11 12.23
C PHE A 306 28.81 5.86 12.66
N VAL A 307 28.40 5.28 13.78
CA VAL A 307 29.14 4.24 14.53
C VAL A 307 28.66 2.81 14.25
N TYR A 308 27.39 2.61 13.83
CA TYR A 308 26.80 1.27 13.66
C TYR A 308 26.37 0.99 12.22
N ASN A 309 27.02 0.00 11.59
CA ASN A 309 26.67 -0.55 10.28
C ASN A 309 26.41 -2.05 10.46
N GLY A 310 25.16 -2.41 10.77
CA GLY A 310 24.69 -3.79 10.56
C GLY A 310 24.14 -3.90 9.14
N ASP A 311 24.50 -4.97 8.43
CA ASP A 311 23.76 -5.34 7.23
C ASP A 311 22.35 -5.76 7.66
N MET A 312 21.33 -5.33 6.91
CA MET A 312 19.95 -5.77 7.12
C MET A 312 19.60 -6.84 6.12
N ASP A 313 19.04 -7.93 6.60
CA ASP A 313 18.49 -8.99 5.78
C ASP A 313 16.97 -9.02 5.91
N ILE A 314 16.28 -8.84 4.78
CA ILE A 314 14.83 -8.78 4.68
C ILE A 314 14.35 -9.88 3.75
N SER A 315 13.70 -10.89 4.33
CA SER A 315 13.00 -11.91 3.55
C SER A 315 11.72 -11.32 2.96
N ILE A 316 11.65 -11.22 1.63
CA ILE A 316 10.42 -10.83 0.92
C ILE A 316 9.44 -12.00 0.97
N LEU A 317 9.89 -13.19 0.58
CA LEU A 317 9.10 -14.43 0.55
C LEU A 317 10.03 -15.64 0.61
N LYS A 318 9.83 -16.54 1.57
CA LYS A 318 10.54 -17.83 1.64
C LYS A 318 9.73 -18.92 0.95
N PHE A 319 10.41 -19.93 0.40
CA PHE A 319 9.73 -21.11 -0.13
C PHE A 319 8.91 -21.84 0.94
N SER A 320 9.38 -21.88 2.19
CA SER A 320 8.63 -22.47 3.31
C SER A 320 7.30 -21.75 3.58
N GLU A 321 7.17 -20.47 3.23
CA GLU A 321 5.92 -19.71 3.39
C GLU A 321 4.92 -19.99 2.27
N LEU A 322 5.27 -20.81 1.27
CA LEU A 322 4.39 -21.21 0.17
C LEU A 322 3.71 -22.56 0.41
N GLU A 323 4.38 -23.48 1.12
CA GLU A 323 3.86 -24.81 1.47
C GLU A 323 2.70 -24.73 2.47
N ASP A 324 2.76 -23.77 3.42
CA ASP A 324 1.70 -23.55 4.43
C ASP A 324 0.34 -23.13 3.83
N TRP A 325 0.27 -22.73 2.55
CA TRP A 325 -0.97 -22.29 1.90
C TRP A 325 -1.72 -23.43 1.20
N SER A 326 -1.04 -24.47 0.71
CA SER A 326 -1.70 -25.59 0.04
C SER A 326 -2.51 -26.47 1.00
N ASP A 327 -2.11 -26.55 2.26
CA ASP A 327 -2.80 -27.38 3.26
C ASP A 327 -4.09 -26.73 3.78
N SER A 328 -4.24 -25.42 3.60
CA SER A 328 -5.45 -24.68 4.00
C SER A 328 -6.59 -24.73 2.98
N GLU A 329 -6.33 -25.08 1.71
CA GLU A 329 -7.37 -25.32 0.70
C GLU A 329 -7.96 -26.74 0.80
N ALA A 330 -7.30 -27.67 1.51
CA ALA A 330 -7.78 -29.03 1.70
C ALA A 330 -8.77 -29.20 2.87
N SER A 331 -9.11 -28.12 3.58
CA SER A 331 -9.90 -28.17 4.83
C SER A 331 -11.12 -27.25 4.89
N LEU A 332 -11.62 -26.75 3.75
CA LEU A 332 -12.89 -26.01 3.66
C LEU A 332 -13.88 -26.62 2.68
#